data_AF-A0A927PC25-F1
#
_entry.id   AF-A0A927PC25-F1
#
_cell.length_a   1.000
_cell.length_b   1.000
_cell.length_c   1.000
_cell.angle_alpha   90.00
_cell.angle_beta   90.00
_cell.angle_gamma   90.00
#
_symmetry.space_group_name_H-M   'P 1'
#
loop_
_entity.id
_entity.type
_entity.pdbx_description
1 polymer ?
#
loop_
_entity_poly.entity_id
_entity_poly.type
_entity_poly.pdbx_seq_one_letter_code
_entity_poly.pdbx_strand_id
1 'polypeptide(L)'
;DHKITVIGPEIDEIPVGSKISLSYTVNVAGKAMQPDFESVMERKFHSWINCIEGVMHTGQRDMIRVRISKADFEAGFKFKHIGEVLYAKVKSEFEAVVDKCEVIIVVDAEQNKALRAHANEVFNARDARLASMTDESVDTFYTCIMCQAFSPSHVCIVTPERLGLCGAVSWLDAKATQELDPAGPCQPILKEGCQDERLGRYDSMDAAVNKYSQGAVERITLYSLFQDPMTSCGCFECICGVEPCSMGVVITCREHAGMTPLGMSFSEMASMTGGGVQTPGFMGHGKHFISSKKFIAAEGGPGRIVWMPKMLKDQMRERLDATALEMYGVENFTDMVADETVCTEDPEELLNYLSEVGHPVLGMEPFDM
;
A
#
# COMPACT_ATOMS: atom_id res chain seq x y z
N ASP A 1 -12.60 21.86 -20.34
CA ASP A 1 -12.05 20.64 -20.94
C ASP A 1 -10.65 20.97 -21.44
N HIS A 2 -9.70 20.07 -21.22
CA HIS A 2 -8.25 20.25 -21.47
C HIS A 2 -7.62 21.50 -20.84
N LYS A 3 -8.17 22.00 -19.73
CA LYS A 3 -7.55 23.10 -18.99
C LYS A 3 -6.48 22.52 -18.08
N ILE A 4 -5.22 22.94 -18.25
CA ILE A 4 -4.12 22.55 -17.37
C ILE A 4 -3.55 23.82 -16.75
N THR A 5 -3.57 23.90 -15.41
CA THR A 5 -3.15 25.08 -14.64
C THR A 5 -2.03 24.69 -13.70
N VAL A 6 -0.94 25.46 -13.69
CA VAL A 6 0.12 25.38 -12.67
C VAL A 6 -0.01 26.62 -11.78
N ILE A 7 -0.19 26.41 -10.48
CA ILE A 7 -0.30 27.47 -9.46
C ILE A 7 0.98 27.43 -8.63
N GLY A 8 1.76 28.51 -8.67
CA GLY A 8 3.10 28.57 -8.08
C GLY A 8 4.20 28.53 -9.16
N PRO A 9 5.48 28.44 -8.76
CA PRO A 9 6.60 28.37 -9.70
C PRO A 9 6.55 27.10 -10.55
N GLU A 10 6.88 27.23 -11.82
CA GLU A 10 7.20 26.12 -12.70
C GLU A 10 8.57 25.53 -12.33
N ILE A 11 8.87 24.30 -12.79
CA ILE A 11 10.10 23.59 -12.40
C ILE A 11 11.39 24.34 -12.76
N ASP A 12 11.38 25.14 -13.85
CA ASP A 12 12.53 25.95 -14.29
C ASP A 12 12.73 27.23 -13.48
N GLU A 13 11.81 27.53 -12.57
CA GLU A 13 11.90 28.63 -11.60
C GLU A 13 12.41 28.17 -10.23
N ILE A 14 12.65 26.85 -10.06
CA ILE A 14 13.04 26.23 -8.80
C ILE A 14 14.51 25.78 -8.87
N PRO A 15 15.34 26.00 -7.83
CA PRO A 15 16.71 25.54 -7.83
C PRO A 15 16.81 24.00 -7.98
N VAL A 16 17.67 23.54 -8.88
CA VAL A 16 17.90 22.11 -9.12
C VAL A 16 18.32 21.40 -7.82
N GLY A 17 17.69 20.26 -7.52
CA GLY A 17 17.94 19.49 -6.30
C GLY A 17 17.09 19.92 -5.09
N SER A 18 16.20 20.91 -5.25
CA SER A 18 15.26 21.31 -4.21
C SER A 18 14.26 20.20 -3.87
N LYS A 19 13.73 20.27 -2.65
CA LYS A 19 12.54 19.53 -2.22
C LYS A 19 11.38 20.52 -2.10
N ILE A 20 10.25 20.20 -2.71
CA ILE A 20 9.08 21.08 -2.76
C ILE A 20 7.82 20.29 -2.37
N SER A 21 6.77 21.02 -2.00
CA SER A 21 5.42 20.46 -1.89
C SER A 21 4.71 20.61 -3.23
N LEU A 22 4.13 19.53 -3.73
CA LEU A 22 3.37 19.52 -4.97
C LEU A 22 2.09 18.70 -4.77
N SER A 23 0.99 19.17 -5.34
CA SER A 23 -0.23 18.38 -5.54
C SER A 23 -0.67 18.47 -6.99
N TYR A 24 -1.42 17.46 -7.45
CA TYR A 24 -2.16 17.52 -8.70
C TYR A 24 -3.60 17.08 -8.46
N THR A 25 -4.54 17.90 -8.88
CA THR A 25 -5.98 17.64 -8.81
C THR A 25 -6.47 17.43 -10.24
N VAL A 26 -7.14 16.30 -10.48
CA VAL A 26 -7.73 15.98 -11.78
C VAL A 26 -9.24 16.04 -11.63
N ASN A 27 -9.84 17.13 -12.13
CA ASN A 27 -11.29 17.27 -12.10
C ASN A 27 -11.88 16.60 -13.34
N VAL A 28 -12.76 15.62 -13.11
CA VAL A 28 -13.46 14.90 -14.17
C VAL A 28 -14.95 15.18 -14.11
N ALA A 29 -15.58 15.19 -15.27
CA ALA A 29 -17.03 15.25 -15.37
C ALA A 29 -17.49 14.33 -16.49
N GLY A 30 -18.55 13.56 -16.24
CA GLY A 30 -19.22 12.79 -17.27
C GLY A 30 -20.55 12.24 -16.79
N LYS A 31 -21.47 11.95 -17.70
CA LYS A 31 -22.82 11.47 -17.34
C LYS A 31 -22.81 10.14 -16.58
N ALA A 32 -21.85 9.28 -16.89
CA ALA A 32 -21.67 7.98 -16.25
C ALA A 32 -20.60 7.99 -15.15
N MET A 33 -19.99 9.15 -14.86
CA MET A 33 -19.00 9.28 -13.79
C MET A 33 -19.66 9.10 -12.42
N GLN A 34 -19.01 8.33 -11.54
CA GLN A 34 -19.45 8.07 -10.17
C GLN A 34 -18.29 8.27 -9.21
N PRO A 35 -18.55 8.69 -7.95
CA PRO A 35 -17.50 8.82 -6.94
C PRO A 35 -16.67 7.54 -6.73
N ASP A 36 -17.28 6.37 -6.96
CA ASP A 36 -16.62 5.05 -6.83
C ASP A 36 -15.50 4.84 -7.86
N PHE A 37 -15.48 5.60 -8.96
CA PHE A 37 -14.43 5.51 -9.98
C PHE A 37 -13.25 6.44 -9.69
N GLU A 38 -13.37 7.35 -8.71
CA GLU A 38 -12.32 8.31 -8.40
C GLU A 38 -11.02 7.62 -7.97
N SER A 39 -11.10 6.67 -7.03
CA SER A 39 -9.94 5.91 -6.55
C SER A 39 -9.34 5.00 -7.61
N VAL A 40 -10.17 4.44 -8.50
CA VAL A 40 -9.70 3.63 -9.65
C VAL A 40 -8.83 4.47 -10.59
N MET A 41 -9.28 5.67 -10.93
CA MET A 41 -8.48 6.61 -11.73
C MET A 41 -7.26 7.12 -10.97
N GLU A 42 -7.42 7.51 -9.71
CA GLU A 42 -6.33 8.02 -8.87
C GLU A 42 -5.19 7.01 -8.76
N ARG A 43 -5.50 5.71 -8.66
CA ARG A 43 -4.47 4.67 -8.65
C ARG A 43 -3.66 4.63 -9.93
N LYS A 44 -4.29 4.84 -11.09
CA LYS A 44 -3.63 4.79 -12.39
C LYS A 44 -2.62 5.93 -12.59
N PHE A 45 -2.74 7.04 -11.87
CA PHE A 45 -1.78 8.14 -11.91
C PHE A 45 -0.35 7.66 -11.65
N HIS A 46 -0.19 6.71 -10.71
CA HIS A 46 1.09 6.09 -10.44
C HIS A 46 1.70 5.42 -11.68
N SER A 47 0.92 4.62 -12.42
CA SER A 47 1.43 3.96 -13.64
C SER A 47 1.75 4.97 -14.73
N TRP A 48 0.85 5.92 -14.97
CA TRP A 48 0.99 6.87 -16.07
C TRP A 48 2.17 7.83 -15.90
N ILE A 49 2.39 8.32 -14.68
CA ILE A 49 3.51 9.21 -14.40
C ILE A 49 4.83 8.44 -14.51
N ASN A 50 4.89 7.16 -14.11
CA ASN A 50 6.09 6.33 -14.31
C ASN A 50 6.33 5.91 -15.77
N CYS A 51 5.39 6.15 -16.69
CA CYS A 51 5.64 5.99 -18.13
C CYS A 51 6.39 7.18 -18.74
N ILE A 52 6.54 8.28 -17.99
CA ILE A 52 7.35 9.42 -18.42
C ILE A 52 8.81 9.08 -18.14
N GLU A 53 9.65 9.13 -19.18
CA GLU A 53 11.09 8.92 -19.02
C GLU A 53 11.67 9.85 -17.93
N GLY A 54 12.50 9.25 -17.07
CA GLY A 54 13.17 9.84 -15.92
C GLY A 54 12.29 10.60 -14.89
N VAL A 55 10.97 10.38 -14.92
CA VAL A 55 10.08 10.69 -13.80
C VAL A 55 9.76 9.42 -13.01
N MET A 56 9.96 9.46 -11.70
CA MET A 56 9.52 8.42 -10.78
C MET A 56 8.34 8.94 -9.96
N HIS A 57 7.29 8.14 -9.87
CA HIS A 57 6.16 8.33 -8.95
C HIS A 57 6.04 7.13 -8.01
N THR A 58 5.86 7.35 -6.71
CA THR A 58 5.52 6.30 -5.75
C THR A 58 4.59 6.84 -4.67
N GLY A 59 4.04 5.95 -3.85
CA GLY A 59 3.01 6.29 -2.88
C GLY A 59 1.64 6.50 -3.52
N GLN A 60 0.74 7.06 -2.73
CA GLN A 60 -0.69 7.21 -3.02
C GLN A 60 -1.30 8.29 -2.13
N ARG A 61 -2.48 8.81 -2.49
CA ARG A 61 -3.20 9.85 -1.72
C ARG A 61 -2.28 11.03 -1.34
N ASP A 62 -2.12 11.31 -0.05
CA ASP A 62 -1.31 12.41 0.49
C ASP A 62 0.15 12.02 0.79
N MET A 63 0.57 10.81 0.43
CA MET A 63 1.91 10.26 0.66
C MET A 63 2.68 10.02 -0.65
N ILE A 64 2.26 10.68 -1.73
CA ILE A 64 2.95 10.58 -3.02
C ILE A 64 4.36 11.15 -2.93
N ARG A 65 5.26 10.56 -3.73
CA ARG A 65 6.62 11.05 -3.92
C ARG A 65 6.95 11.03 -5.40
N VAL A 66 7.32 12.19 -5.92
CA VAL A 66 7.76 12.37 -7.30
C VAL A 66 9.24 12.75 -7.33
N ARG A 67 10.02 12.14 -8.22
CA ARG A 67 11.38 12.56 -8.56
C ARG A 67 11.46 12.76 -10.07
N ILE A 68 12.16 13.81 -10.49
CA ILE A 68 12.37 14.15 -11.90
C ILE A 68 13.88 14.19 -12.12
N SER A 69 14.35 13.53 -13.18
CA SER A 69 15.78 13.45 -13.49
C SER A 69 16.33 14.80 -13.96
N LYS A 70 17.64 15.01 -13.79
CA LYS A 70 18.31 16.19 -14.36
C LYS A 70 18.26 16.18 -15.88
N ALA A 71 18.35 15.00 -16.50
CA ALA A 71 18.34 14.85 -17.94
C ALA A 71 17.01 15.32 -18.56
N ASP A 72 15.87 14.95 -17.97
CA ASP A 72 14.56 15.38 -18.51
C ASP A 72 14.31 16.87 -18.25
N PHE A 73 14.75 17.37 -17.08
CA PHE A 73 14.73 18.80 -16.82
C PHE A 73 15.51 19.58 -17.89
N GLU A 74 16.73 19.15 -18.22
CA GLU A 74 17.56 19.73 -19.27
C GLU A 74 16.94 19.57 -20.68
N ALA A 75 16.19 18.49 -20.91
CA ALA A 75 15.41 18.28 -22.13
C ALA A 75 14.14 19.15 -22.22
N GLY A 76 13.83 19.95 -21.20
CA GLY A 76 12.72 20.89 -21.18
C GLY A 76 11.44 20.37 -20.49
N PHE A 77 11.55 19.34 -19.65
CA PHE A 77 10.41 18.87 -18.85
C PHE A 77 9.87 19.97 -17.93
N LYS A 78 8.54 20.05 -17.80
CA LYS A 78 7.80 21.01 -16.97
C LYS A 78 6.71 20.29 -16.18
N PHE A 79 6.29 20.84 -15.03
CA PHE A 79 5.16 20.30 -14.28
C PHE A 79 3.89 20.25 -15.13
N LYS A 80 3.67 21.22 -16.03
CA LYS A 80 2.57 21.16 -16.99
C LYS A 80 2.52 19.85 -17.79
N HIS A 81 3.67 19.23 -18.11
CA HIS A 81 3.70 17.94 -18.82
C HIS A 81 3.13 16.78 -18.00
N ILE A 82 3.22 16.82 -16.66
CA ILE A 82 2.49 15.88 -15.79
C ILE A 82 0.99 16.04 -16.05
N GLY A 83 0.51 17.28 -16.13
CA GLY A 83 -0.89 17.59 -16.41
C GLY A 83 -1.35 17.10 -17.79
N GLU A 84 -0.51 17.24 -18.83
CA GLU A 84 -0.80 16.72 -20.18
C GLU A 84 -0.94 15.19 -20.17
N VAL A 85 -0.04 14.49 -19.49
CA VAL A 85 -0.10 13.03 -19.37
C VAL A 85 -1.34 12.58 -18.61
N LEU A 86 -1.65 13.21 -17.47
CA LEU A 86 -2.85 12.90 -16.69
C LEU A 86 -4.12 13.15 -17.51
N TYR A 87 -4.23 14.29 -18.20
CA TYR A 87 -5.36 14.60 -19.07
C TYR A 87 -5.52 13.56 -20.18
N ALA A 88 -4.45 13.31 -20.95
CA ALA A 88 -4.48 12.40 -22.08
C ALA A 88 -4.87 10.98 -21.66
N LYS A 89 -4.31 10.49 -20.55
CA LYS A 89 -4.55 9.14 -20.06
C LYS A 89 -5.92 8.95 -19.44
N VAL A 90 -6.42 9.93 -18.67
CA VAL A 90 -7.80 9.89 -18.17
C VAL A 90 -8.78 9.89 -19.34
N LYS A 91 -8.59 10.78 -20.32
CA LYS A 91 -9.47 10.86 -21.50
C LYS A 91 -9.42 9.60 -22.36
N SER A 92 -8.29 8.90 -22.45
CA SER A 92 -8.17 7.67 -23.25
C SER A 92 -8.64 6.42 -22.54
N GLU A 93 -8.28 6.22 -21.26
CA GLU A 93 -8.57 4.97 -20.54
C GLU A 93 -9.97 4.97 -19.91
N PHE A 94 -10.55 6.13 -19.66
CA PHE A 94 -11.86 6.28 -19.02
C PHE A 94 -12.87 7.02 -19.90
N GLU A 95 -12.71 6.93 -21.23
CA GLU A 95 -13.58 7.64 -22.20
C GLU A 95 -15.07 7.29 -22.04
N ALA A 96 -15.39 6.09 -21.57
CA ALA A 96 -16.76 5.63 -21.34
C ALA A 96 -17.47 6.37 -20.19
N VAL A 97 -16.72 6.96 -19.25
CA VAL A 97 -17.27 7.62 -18.05
C VAL A 97 -16.84 9.08 -17.90
N VAL A 98 -15.75 9.52 -18.54
CA VAL A 98 -15.22 10.89 -18.47
C VAL A 98 -15.45 11.67 -19.77
N ASP A 99 -16.41 12.59 -19.74
CA ASP A 99 -16.71 13.51 -20.85
C ASP A 99 -15.72 14.68 -20.91
N LYS A 100 -15.38 15.27 -19.76
CA LYS A 100 -14.49 16.43 -19.64
C LYS A 100 -13.46 16.23 -18.54
N CYS A 101 -12.26 16.74 -18.77
CA CYS A 101 -11.17 16.69 -17.80
C CYS A 101 -10.43 18.03 -17.73
N GLU A 102 -10.03 18.44 -16.54
CA GLU A 102 -9.04 19.49 -16.31
C GLU A 102 -8.06 19.06 -15.20
N VAL A 103 -6.85 19.60 -15.24
CA VAL A 103 -5.79 19.30 -14.29
C VAL A 103 -5.26 20.57 -13.66
N ILE A 104 -5.15 20.59 -12.35
CA ILE A 104 -4.58 21.69 -11.57
C ILE A 104 -3.39 21.16 -10.78
N ILE A 105 -2.22 21.73 -10.99
CA ILE A 105 -0.99 21.41 -10.26
C ILE A 105 -0.68 22.59 -9.35
N VAL A 106 -0.46 22.32 -8.06
CA VAL A 106 -0.15 23.36 -7.07
C VAL A 106 1.24 23.12 -6.51
N VAL A 107 2.11 24.12 -6.67
CA VAL A 107 3.51 24.13 -6.21
C VAL A 107 3.68 25.19 -5.13
N ASP A 108 2.97 25.02 -4.02
CA ASP A 108 2.98 25.96 -2.89
C ASP A 108 2.73 25.20 -1.58
N ALA A 109 3.60 25.38 -0.58
CA ALA A 109 3.55 24.59 0.64
C ALA A 109 2.29 24.87 1.49
N GLU A 110 1.88 26.14 1.59
CA GLU A 110 0.72 26.53 2.41
C GLU A 110 -0.59 26.10 1.76
N GLN A 111 -0.75 26.31 0.46
CA GLN A 111 -1.92 25.82 -0.29
C GLN A 111 -1.99 24.30 -0.27
N ASN A 112 -0.87 23.60 -0.47
CA ASN A 112 -0.83 22.14 -0.42
C ASN A 112 -1.19 21.60 0.97
N LYS A 113 -0.88 22.31 2.06
CA LYS A 113 -1.32 21.93 3.41
C LYS A 113 -2.85 21.96 3.53
N ALA A 114 -3.51 22.98 3.00
CA ALA A 114 -4.97 23.07 3.00
C ALA A 114 -5.62 22.00 2.10
N LEU A 115 -5.07 21.81 0.88
CA LEU A 115 -5.53 20.78 -0.05
C LEU A 115 -5.41 19.38 0.56
N ARG A 116 -4.28 19.09 1.21
CA ARG A 116 -4.06 17.83 1.91
C ARG A 116 -5.09 17.58 3.02
N ALA A 117 -5.40 18.60 3.82
CA ALA A 117 -6.41 18.47 4.88
C ALA A 117 -7.78 18.09 4.30
N HIS A 118 -8.21 18.77 3.24
CA HIS A 118 -9.47 18.45 2.57
C HIS A 118 -9.46 17.08 1.88
N ALA A 119 -8.38 16.72 1.19
CA ALA A 119 -8.25 15.41 0.55
C ALA A 119 -8.34 14.26 1.58
N ASN A 120 -7.76 14.45 2.77
CA ASN A 120 -7.84 13.47 3.86
C ASN A 120 -9.27 13.27 4.38
N GLU A 121 -10.17 14.26 4.30
CA GLU A 121 -11.60 14.07 4.61
C GLU A 121 -12.24 13.08 3.61
N VAL A 122 -11.94 13.23 2.32
CA VAL A 122 -12.43 12.34 1.27
C VAL A 122 -11.85 10.93 1.43
N PHE A 123 -10.56 10.82 1.72
CA PHE A 123 -9.91 9.52 1.93
C PHE A 123 -10.48 8.78 3.15
N ASN A 124 -10.73 9.50 4.25
CA ASN A 124 -11.40 8.93 5.42
C ASN A 124 -12.82 8.45 5.11
N ALA A 125 -13.58 9.19 4.29
CA ALA A 125 -14.90 8.77 3.85
C ALA A 125 -14.85 7.51 2.97
N ARG A 126 -13.85 7.38 2.09
CA ARG A 126 -13.62 6.18 1.29
C ARG A 126 -13.27 4.98 2.17
N ASP A 127 -12.38 5.16 3.15
CA ASP A 127 -12.01 4.12 4.11
C ASP A 127 -13.20 3.66 4.96
N ALA A 128 -14.05 4.59 5.41
CA ALA A 128 -15.23 4.27 6.22
C ALA A 128 -16.23 3.35 5.51
N ARG A 129 -16.29 3.39 4.17
CA ARG A 129 -17.14 2.47 3.39
C ARG A 129 -16.67 1.03 3.47
N LEU A 130 -15.37 0.80 3.65
CA LEU A 130 -14.78 -0.53 3.76
C LEU A 130 -14.90 -1.10 5.17
N ALA A 131 -15.04 -0.25 6.20
CA ALA A 131 -15.00 -0.67 7.60
C ALA A 131 -16.07 -1.70 8.02
N SER A 132 -17.16 -1.82 7.25
CA SER A 132 -18.23 -2.80 7.51
C SER A 132 -18.08 -4.12 6.76
N MET A 133 -17.07 -4.25 5.89
CA MET A 133 -16.86 -5.44 5.08
C MET A 133 -15.76 -6.32 5.68
N THR A 134 -16.06 -7.61 5.85
CA THR A 134 -15.08 -8.62 6.27
C THR A 134 -14.84 -9.64 5.17
N ASP A 135 -13.74 -10.38 5.27
CA ASP A 135 -13.44 -11.47 4.33
C ASP A 135 -14.53 -12.55 4.34
N GLU A 136 -15.19 -12.79 5.48
CA GLU A 136 -16.34 -13.71 5.60
C GLU A 136 -17.62 -13.18 4.96
N SER A 137 -17.80 -11.85 4.94
CA SER A 137 -19.03 -11.20 4.43
C SER A 137 -19.17 -11.24 2.90
N VAL A 138 -18.10 -11.65 2.19
CA VAL A 138 -18.06 -11.73 0.73
C VAL A 138 -17.78 -13.15 0.26
N ASP A 139 -18.27 -13.47 -0.94
CA ASP A 139 -18.01 -14.74 -1.65
C ASP A 139 -16.89 -14.61 -2.70
N THR A 140 -16.47 -13.39 -2.98
CA THR A 140 -15.58 -13.04 -4.09
C THR A 140 -14.42 -12.18 -3.62
N PHE A 141 -13.21 -12.56 -3.99
CA PHE A 141 -12.01 -11.72 -3.94
C PHE A 141 -11.60 -11.29 -5.34
N TYR A 142 -10.58 -10.44 -5.44
CA TYR A 142 -10.10 -9.95 -6.73
C TYR A 142 -8.60 -10.13 -6.89
N THR A 143 -8.15 -10.48 -8.08
CA THR A 143 -6.76 -10.28 -8.44
C THR A 143 -6.46 -8.79 -8.64
N CYS A 144 -5.19 -8.43 -8.58
CA CYS A 144 -4.69 -7.22 -9.22
C CYS A 144 -3.32 -7.50 -9.85
N ILE A 145 -3.24 -7.35 -11.17
CA ILE A 145 -2.02 -7.56 -11.97
C ILE A 145 -1.43 -6.24 -12.53
N MET A 146 -1.88 -5.09 -12.05
CA MET A 146 -1.47 -3.78 -12.57
C MET A 146 0.05 -3.54 -12.48
N CYS A 147 0.72 -4.18 -11.51
CA CYS A 147 2.16 -4.02 -11.30
C CYS A 147 3.02 -5.02 -12.10
N GLN A 148 2.44 -5.82 -13.00
CA GLN A 148 3.21 -6.78 -13.81
C GLN A 148 4.18 -6.11 -14.80
N ALA A 149 3.99 -4.83 -15.10
CA ALA A 149 4.98 -4.03 -15.82
C ALA A 149 6.33 -3.93 -15.06
N PHE A 150 6.32 -4.04 -13.72
CA PHE A 150 7.51 -4.03 -12.88
C PHE A 150 7.94 -5.45 -12.44
N SER A 151 6.98 -6.32 -12.15
CA SER A 151 7.24 -7.70 -11.70
C SER A 151 6.26 -8.65 -12.40
N PRO A 152 6.67 -9.29 -13.51
CA PRO A 152 5.78 -10.07 -14.37
C PRO A 152 5.06 -11.23 -13.69
N SER A 153 5.65 -11.82 -12.65
CA SER A 153 5.08 -12.94 -11.89
C SER A 153 4.19 -12.49 -10.72
N HIS A 154 4.18 -11.21 -10.36
CA HIS A 154 3.46 -10.75 -9.18
C HIS A 154 1.94 -10.68 -9.43
N VAL A 155 1.17 -11.13 -8.43
CA VAL A 155 -0.28 -11.06 -8.39
C VAL A 155 -0.67 -10.66 -6.97
N CYS A 156 -1.39 -9.54 -6.81
CA CYS A 156 -2.06 -9.25 -5.55
C CYS A 156 -3.39 -10.01 -5.50
N ILE A 157 -3.73 -10.58 -4.35
CA ILE A 157 -5.11 -10.99 -4.03
C ILE A 157 -5.67 -9.94 -3.07
N VAL A 158 -6.73 -9.26 -3.48
CA VAL A 158 -7.34 -8.15 -2.75
C VAL A 158 -8.62 -8.66 -2.09
N THR A 159 -8.67 -8.55 -0.77
CA THR A 159 -9.82 -8.92 0.07
C THR A 159 -10.32 -7.68 0.83
N PRO A 160 -11.54 -7.70 1.40
CA PRO A 160 -12.02 -6.59 2.25
C PRO A 160 -11.04 -6.22 3.36
N GLU A 161 -10.42 -7.22 4.00
CA GLU A 161 -9.52 -7.03 5.15
C GLU A 161 -8.04 -7.03 4.78
N ARG A 162 -7.71 -7.22 3.50
CA ARG A 162 -6.35 -7.17 2.94
C ARG A 162 -6.34 -6.41 1.62
N LEU A 163 -6.18 -5.09 1.71
CA LEU A 163 -5.97 -4.24 0.54
C LEU A 163 -4.67 -4.57 -0.19
N GLY A 164 -4.59 -4.19 -1.47
CA GLY A 164 -3.39 -4.36 -2.27
C GLY A 164 -2.18 -3.69 -1.60
N LEU A 165 -1.01 -4.32 -1.69
CA LEU A 165 0.21 -3.92 -0.96
C LEU A 165 0.63 -2.45 -1.14
N CYS A 166 0.18 -1.82 -2.23
CA CYS A 166 0.41 -0.41 -2.52
C CYS A 166 -0.38 0.58 -1.65
N GLY A 167 -1.34 0.11 -0.84
CA GLY A 167 -2.22 0.96 -0.02
C GLY A 167 -3.39 1.61 -0.79
N ALA A 168 -3.47 1.44 -2.11
CA ALA A 168 -4.34 2.23 -2.98
C ALA A 168 -5.32 1.41 -3.83
N VAL A 169 -5.43 0.11 -3.59
CA VAL A 169 -6.43 -0.76 -4.22
C VAL A 169 -7.12 -1.53 -3.12
N SER A 170 -8.28 -1.04 -2.68
CA SER A 170 -9.19 -1.77 -1.82
C SER A 170 -10.00 -2.80 -2.60
N TRP A 171 -10.77 -3.63 -1.88
CA TRP A 171 -11.70 -4.57 -2.50
C TRP A 171 -12.75 -3.86 -3.37
N LEU A 172 -13.29 -2.72 -2.90
CA LEU A 172 -14.24 -1.92 -3.68
C LEU A 172 -13.60 -1.34 -4.95
N ASP A 173 -12.33 -0.90 -4.86
CA ASP A 173 -11.60 -0.39 -6.01
C ASP A 173 -11.35 -1.50 -7.05
N ALA A 174 -10.98 -2.71 -6.60
CA ALA A 174 -10.76 -3.84 -7.48
C ALA A 174 -12.06 -4.28 -8.18
N LYS A 175 -13.18 -4.29 -7.45
CA LYS A 175 -14.52 -4.51 -8.02
C LYS A 175 -14.87 -3.45 -9.06
N ALA A 176 -14.76 -2.16 -8.72
CA ALA A 176 -15.07 -1.07 -9.65
C ALA A 176 -14.14 -1.09 -10.88
N THR A 177 -12.87 -1.47 -10.71
CA THR A 177 -11.93 -1.66 -11.82
C THR A 177 -12.40 -2.76 -12.79
N GLN A 178 -12.91 -3.88 -12.25
CA GLN A 178 -13.45 -4.99 -13.05
C GLN A 178 -14.74 -4.59 -13.79
N GLU A 179 -15.62 -3.82 -13.14
CA GLU A 179 -16.85 -3.33 -13.75
C GLU A 179 -16.59 -2.32 -14.88
N LEU A 180 -15.55 -1.50 -14.75
CA LEU A 180 -15.12 -0.55 -15.77
C LEU A 180 -14.41 -1.22 -16.96
N ASP A 181 -13.57 -2.21 -16.70
CA ASP A 181 -12.84 -2.97 -17.71
C ASP A 181 -12.83 -4.47 -17.36
N PRO A 182 -13.77 -5.25 -17.94
CA PRO A 182 -13.86 -6.69 -17.68
C PRO A 182 -12.62 -7.49 -18.11
N ALA A 183 -11.83 -6.98 -19.06
CA ALA A 183 -10.57 -7.58 -19.49
C ALA A 183 -9.34 -7.01 -18.76
N GLY A 184 -9.60 -6.11 -17.81
CA GLY A 184 -8.60 -5.33 -17.11
C GLY A 184 -7.84 -6.10 -16.03
N PRO A 185 -7.06 -5.37 -15.20
CA PRO A 185 -6.09 -5.97 -14.28
C PRO A 185 -6.72 -6.61 -13.04
N CYS A 186 -8.00 -6.40 -12.79
CA CYS A 186 -8.71 -6.95 -11.64
C CYS A 186 -9.74 -7.97 -12.10
N GLN A 187 -9.56 -9.22 -11.69
CA GLN A 187 -10.41 -10.33 -12.10
C GLN A 187 -11.04 -10.99 -10.86
N PRO A 188 -12.34 -11.35 -10.91
CA PRO A 188 -13.03 -11.90 -9.76
C PRO A 188 -12.57 -13.34 -9.50
N ILE A 189 -12.50 -13.71 -8.23
CA ILE A 189 -12.14 -15.05 -7.77
C ILE A 189 -13.16 -15.47 -6.72
N LEU A 190 -13.97 -16.48 -7.03
CA LEU A 190 -14.90 -17.06 -6.07
C LEU A 190 -14.12 -17.79 -4.97
N LYS A 191 -14.59 -17.73 -3.73
CA LYS A 191 -14.00 -18.44 -2.58
C LYS A 191 -14.42 -19.91 -2.59
N GLU A 192 -13.78 -20.71 -3.43
CA GLU A 192 -14.08 -22.14 -3.61
C GLU A 192 -12.89 -23.01 -3.19
N GLY A 193 -13.18 -24.22 -2.71
CA GLY A 193 -12.16 -25.19 -2.33
C GLY A 193 -11.29 -24.69 -1.17
N CYS A 194 -11.90 -24.22 -0.08
CA CYS A 194 -11.14 -23.85 1.12
C CYS A 194 -10.38 -25.07 1.66
N GLN A 195 -9.05 -24.99 1.67
CA GLN A 195 -8.16 -26.05 2.15
C GLN A 195 -7.77 -25.82 3.61
N ASP A 196 -7.61 -24.55 4.00
CA ASP A 196 -7.26 -24.15 5.37
C ASP A 196 -7.78 -22.73 5.63
N GLU A 197 -8.79 -22.60 6.50
CA GLU A 197 -9.37 -21.31 6.88
C GLU A 197 -8.41 -20.44 7.69
N ARG A 198 -7.54 -21.06 8.51
CA ARG A 198 -6.55 -20.34 9.35
C ARG A 198 -5.51 -19.65 8.47
N LEU A 199 -5.03 -20.34 7.44
CA LEU A 199 -4.09 -19.77 6.46
C LEU A 199 -4.80 -18.88 5.43
N GLY A 200 -6.11 -19.05 5.25
CA GLY A 200 -6.86 -18.45 4.15
C GLY A 200 -6.45 -19.04 2.80
N ARG A 201 -6.27 -20.36 2.74
CA ARG A 201 -5.87 -21.08 1.52
C ARG A 201 -7.07 -21.68 0.80
N TYR A 202 -7.17 -21.38 -0.49
CA TYR A 202 -8.30 -21.77 -1.34
C TYR A 202 -7.78 -22.23 -2.70
N ASP A 203 -8.34 -23.33 -3.23
CA ASP A 203 -7.97 -23.86 -4.54
C ASP A 203 -8.19 -22.85 -5.67
N SER A 204 -9.25 -22.04 -5.58
CA SER A 204 -9.53 -21.00 -6.57
C SER A 204 -8.48 -19.88 -6.56
N MET A 205 -7.90 -19.57 -5.41
CA MET A 205 -6.84 -18.55 -5.28
C MET A 205 -5.52 -19.11 -5.79
N ASP A 206 -5.18 -20.36 -5.44
CA ASP A 206 -4.03 -21.11 -5.98
C ASP A 206 -4.09 -21.15 -7.53
N ALA A 207 -5.26 -21.48 -8.09
CA ALA A 207 -5.48 -21.48 -9.54
C ALA A 207 -5.34 -20.08 -10.17
N ALA A 208 -5.86 -19.05 -9.52
CA ALA A 208 -5.75 -17.67 -10.00
C ALA A 208 -4.28 -17.20 -10.00
N VAL A 209 -3.55 -17.38 -8.91
CA VAL A 209 -2.13 -16.97 -8.85
C VAL A 209 -1.28 -17.76 -9.83
N ASN A 210 -1.52 -19.07 -10.00
CA ASN A 210 -0.80 -19.87 -11.00
C ASN A 210 -1.03 -19.34 -12.42
N LYS A 211 -2.29 -19.09 -12.79
CA LYS A 211 -2.63 -18.54 -14.11
C LYS A 211 -1.98 -17.17 -14.33
N TYR A 212 -2.20 -16.23 -13.42
CA TYR A 212 -1.81 -14.83 -13.64
C TYR A 212 -0.33 -14.56 -13.40
N SER A 213 0.36 -15.40 -12.62
CA SER A 213 1.82 -15.37 -12.48
C SER A 213 2.57 -16.12 -13.60
N GLN A 214 1.85 -16.66 -14.59
CA GLN A 214 2.41 -17.46 -15.69
C GLN A 214 3.11 -18.74 -15.18
N GLY A 215 2.57 -19.34 -14.12
CA GLY A 215 3.08 -20.55 -13.49
C GLY A 215 4.23 -20.33 -12.51
N ALA A 216 4.64 -19.08 -12.26
CA ALA A 216 5.75 -18.78 -11.35
C ALA A 216 5.37 -18.94 -9.86
N VAL A 217 4.09 -18.77 -9.52
CA VAL A 217 3.56 -18.93 -8.16
C VAL A 217 2.45 -19.96 -8.21
N GLU A 218 2.63 -21.10 -7.55
CA GLU A 218 1.64 -22.18 -7.55
C GLU A 218 0.54 -21.97 -6.51
N ARG A 219 0.88 -21.32 -5.39
CA ARG A 219 0.06 -21.25 -4.19
C ARG A 219 0.25 -19.96 -3.44
N ILE A 220 -0.79 -19.53 -2.73
CA ILE A 220 -0.67 -18.46 -1.73
C ILE A 220 -1.49 -18.77 -0.48
N THR A 221 -1.08 -18.18 0.63
CA THR A 221 -1.92 -18.02 1.81
C THR A 221 -2.22 -16.53 2.04
N LEU A 222 -3.43 -16.25 2.51
CA LEU A 222 -3.89 -14.89 2.75
C LEU A 222 -3.47 -14.37 4.14
N TYR A 223 -3.23 -15.27 5.09
CA TYR A 223 -3.04 -14.91 6.49
C TYR A 223 -1.76 -15.46 7.11
N SER A 224 -0.87 -16.09 6.32
CA SER A 224 0.44 -16.55 6.81
C SER A 224 1.60 -15.74 6.24
N LEU A 225 2.57 -15.45 7.10
CA LEU A 225 3.88 -14.91 6.72
C LEU A 225 4.89 -15.99 6.32
N PHE A 226 4.70 -17.24 6.77
CA PHE A 226 5.66 -18.33 6.59
C PHE A 226 5.27 -19.27 5.45
N GLN A 227 4.00 -19.62 5.35
CA GLN A 227 3.54 -20.62 4.38
C GLN A 227 3.03 -19.92 3.13
N ASP A 228 3.75 -20.02 2.01
CA ASP A 228 3.37 -19.46 0.72
C ASP A 228 2.85 -18.00 0.83
N PRO A 229 3.60 -17.05 1.43
CA PRO A 229 3.12 -15.67 1.57
C PRO A 229 2.90 -15.05 0.19
N MET A 230 2.02 -14.04 0.13
CA MET A 230 1.83 -13.28 -1.11
C MET A 230 3.14 -12.61 -1.52
N THR A 231 3.48 -12.71 -2.81
CA THR A 231 4.66 -12.06 -3.38
C THR A 231 4.51 -10.54 -3.35
N SER A 232 5.60 -9.81 -3.61
CA SER A 232 5.56 -8.35 -3.71
C SER A 232 6.15 -7.86 -5.02
N CYS A 233 5.55 -6.82 -5.62
CA CYS A 233 6.15 -6.15 -6.79
C CYS A 233 7.29 -5.22 -6.37
N GLY A 234 6.98 -3.95 -6.09
CA GLY A 234 7.95 -2.95 -5.64
C GLY A 234 7.33 -1.66 -5.10
N CYS A 235 6.00 -1.55 -5.08
CA CYS A 235 5.28 -0.35 -4.64
C CYS A 235 4.66 -0.47 -3.23
N PHE A 236 5.02 -1.51 -2.45
CA PHE A 236 4.53 -1.67 -1.07
C PHE A 236 4.87 -0.46 -0.20
N GLU A 237 3.96 -0.09 0.69
CA GLU A 237 4.17 1.02 1.64
C GLU A 237 5.04 0.58 2.82
N CYS A 238 4.83 -0.66 3.26
CA CYS A 238 5.47 -1.27 4.42
C CYS A 238 6.06 -2.65 4.06
N ILE A 239 7.02 -3.09 4.86
CA ILE A 239 7.52 -4.46 4.84
C ILE A 239 7.49 -4.97 6.27
N CYS A 240 6.90 -6.15 6.45
CA CYS A 240 6.94 -6.94 7.66
C CYS A 240 8.05 -7.99 7.55
N GLY A 241 8.82 -8.19 8.60
CA GLY A 241 9.85 -9.22 8.70
C GLY A 241 9.87 -9.86 10.09
N VAL A 242 10.17 -11.15 10.16
CA VAL A 242 10.27 -11.90 11.43
C VAL A 242 11.47 -11.43 12.24
N GLU A 243 11.23 -11.14 13.52
CA GLU A 243 12.28 -10.86 14.51
C GLU A 243 12.43 -12.09 15.41
N PRO A 244 13.51 -12.88 15.23
CA PRO A 244 13.62 -14.21 15.83
C PRO A 244 13.88 -14.19 17.33
N CYS A 245 14.42 -13.11 17.91
CA CYS A 245 14.73 -13.07 19.34
C CYS A 245 13.46 -12.92 20.20
N SER A 246 12.51 -12.09 19.74
CA SER A 246 11.21 -11.87 20.39
C SER A 246 10.11 -12.80 19.91
N MET A 247 10.34 -13.58 18.84
CA MET A 247 9.30 -14.33 18.14
C MET A 247 8.12 -13.42 17.72
N GLY A 248 8.46 -12.19 17.36
CA GLY A 248 7.56 -11.16 16.87
C GLY A 248 7.86 -10.79 15.43
N VAL A 249 7.28 -9.69 14.98
CA VAL A 249 7.53 -9.09 13.68
C VAL A 249 7.88 -7.61 13.80
N VAL A 250 8.83 -7.19 12.97
CA VAL A 250 9.25 -5.81 12.75
C VAL A 250 8.57 -5.32 11.48
N ILE A 251 7.97 -4.13 11.53
CA ILE A 251 7.41 -3.48 10.35
C ILE A 251 8.15 -2.17 10.12
N THR A 252 8.67 -1.96 8.91
CA THR A 252 9.22 -0.67 8.48
C THR A 252 8.46 -0.12 7.27
N CYS A 253 8.60 1.16 6.98
CA CYS A 253 7.90 1.82 5.88
C CYS A 253 8.83 2.59 4.96
N ARG A 254 8.37 2.85 3.73
CA ARG A 254 9.14 3.47 2.64
C ARG A 254 9.74 4.83 2.99
N GLU A 255 9.10 5.57 3.89
CA GLU A 255 9.52 6.89 4.35
C GLU A 255 10.60 6.82 5.43
N HIS A 256 10.75 5.69 6.12
CA HIS A 256 11.77 5.49 7.14
C HIS A 256 13.08 5.00 6.52
N ALA A 257 14.13 5.81 6.66
CA ALA A 257 15.46 5.51 6.12
C ALA A 257 16.42 4.86 7.14
N GLY A 258 16.00 4.75 8.40
CA GLY A 258 16.82 4.20 9.48
C GLY A 258 16.91 2.67 9.43
N MET A 259 17.78 2.16 10.29
CA MET A 259 17.94 0.72 10.51
C MET A 259 16.80 0.19 11.39
N THR A 260 16.49 -1.09 11.22
CA THR A 260 15.52 -1.81 12.04
C THR A 260 16.23 -2.87 12.88
N PRO A 261 15.58 -3.43 13.93
CA PRO A 261 16.17 -4.50 14.75
C PRO A 261 16.55 -5.76 13.97
N LEU A 262 16.15 -5.87 12.69
CA LEU A 262 16.59 -6.93 11.78
C LEU A 262 17.98 -6.67 11.17
N GLY A 263 18.64 -5.57 11.52
CA GLY A 263 19.91 -5.16 10.91
C GLY A 263 19.78 -4.74 9.44
N MET A 264 18.57 -4.41 8.99
CA MET A 264 18.28 -3.98 7.63
C MET A 264 17.41 -2.72 7.61
N SER A 265 17.69 -1.83 6.65
CA SER A 265 16.84 -0.70 6.30
C SER A 265 15.66 -1.16 5.43
N PHE A 266 14.67 -0.28 5.23
CA PHE A 266 13.57 -0.55 4.28
C PHE A 266 14.09 -0.91 2.89
N SER A 267 15.16 -0.26 2.41
CA SER A 267 15.66 -0.48 1.05
C SER A 267 16.29 -1.87 0.88
N GLU A 268 16.98 -2.35 1.90
CA GLU A 268 17.58 -3.69 1.92
C GLU A 268 16.49 -4.77 2.00
N MET A 269 15.52 -4.60 2.92
CA MET A 269 14.36 -5.49 3.01
C MET A 269 13.55 -5.51 1.71
N ALA A 270 13.39 -4.35 1.04
CA ALA A 270 12.69 -4.23 -0.23
C ALA A 270 13.39 -5.01 -1.36
N SER A 271 14.73 -5.01 -1.37
CA SER A 271 15.51 -5.75 -2.36
C SER A 271 15.35 -7.26 -2.24
N MET A 272 15.06 -7.77 -1.04
CA MET A 272 14.83 -9.20 -0.79
C MET A 272 13.37 -9.63 -1.01
N THR A 273 12.43 -8.75 -0.69
CA THR A 273 10.99 -9.08 -0.70
C THR A 273 10.33 -8.77 -2.05
N GLY A 274 10.87 -7.83 -2.81
CA GLY A 274 10.33 -7.41 -4.11
C GLY A 274 10.62 -8.40 -5.25
N GLY A 275 10.04 -8.11 -6.42
CA GLY A 275 10.34 -8.84 -7.66
C GLY A 275 9.41 -10.02 -7.96
N GLY A 276 8.38 -10.26 -7.16
CA GLY A 276 7.36 -11.28 -7.45
C GLY A 276 7.78 -12.69 -7.05
N VAL A 277 8.64 -12.80 -6.05
CA VAL A 277 9.05 -14.06 -5.41
C VAL A 277 8.37 -14.20 -4.05
N GLN A 278 8.21 -15.44 -3.58
CA GLN A 278 7.74 -15.72 -2.22
C GLN A 278 8.94 -15.76 -1.29
N THR A 279 8.87 -14.97 -0.22
CA THR A 279 9.94 -14.86 0.77
C THR A 279 9.38 -15.19 2.14
N PRO A 280 9.26 -16.47 2.53
CA PRO A 280 8.82 -16.87 3.87
C PRO A 280 9.52 -16.07 4.97
N GLY A 281 8.74 -15.48 5.87
CA GLY A 281 9.23 -14.60 6.93
C GLY A 281 9.28 -13.11 6.57
N PHE A 282 9.07 -12.74 5.30
CA PHE A 282 9.03 -11.34 4.84
C PHE A 282 7.87 -11.08 3.90
N MET A 283 7.21 -9.93 4.05
CA MET A 283 6.07 -9.57 3.21
C MET A 283 5.89 -8.07 3.07
N GLY A 284 5.79 -7.59 1.82
CA GLY A 284 5.37 -6.23 1.52
C GLY A 284 3.85 -6.07 1.67
N HIS A 285 3.39 -4.99 2.29
CA HIS A 285 1.98 -4.71 2.50
C HIS A 285 1.67 -3.21 2.54
N GLY A 286 0.38 -2.87 2.47
CA GLY A 286 -0.11 -1.50 2.66
C GLY A 286 -0.25 -1.17 4.16
N LYS A 287 -0.22 0.12 4.50
CA LYS A 287 -0.28 0.57 5.91
C LYS A 287 -1.56 0.11 6.61
N HIS A 288 -2.71 0.21 5.94
CA HIS A 288 -4.00 -0.17 6.52
C HIS A 288 -4.12 -1.65 6.89
N PHE A 289 -3.29 -2.52 6.30
CA PHE A 289 -3.29 -3.94 6.66
C PHE A 289 -2.76 -4.18 8.08
N ILE A 290 -1.91 -3.29 8.63
CA ILE A 290 -1.30 -3.42 9.97
C ILE A 290 -2.38 -3.58 11.05
N SER A 291 -3.45 -2.79 10.96
CA SER A 291 -4.57 -2.79 11.90
C SER A 291 -5.66 -3.81 11.56
N SER A 292 -5.49 -4.61 10.50
CA SER A 292 -6.49 -5.61 10.11
C SER A 292 -6.50 -6.78 11.09
N LYS A 293 -7.70 -7.31 11.38
CA LYS A 293 -7.85 -8.57 12.14
C LYS A 293 -7.26 -9.77 11.40
N LYS A 294 -7.06 -9.64 10.09
CA LYS A 294 -6.45 -10.64 9.20
C LYS A 294 -4.94 -10.46 9.02
N PHE A 295 -4.33 -9.44 9.64
CA PHE A 295 -2.89 -9.23 9.59
C PHE A 295 -2.15 -10.43 10.16
N ILE A 296 -1.47 -11.23 9.34
CA ILE A 296 -0.74 -12.46 9.75
C ILE A 296 -1.52 -13.31 10.78
N ALA A 297 -2.84 -13.44 10.59
CA ALA A 297 -3.71 -14.06 11.58
C ALA A 297 -3.34 -15.52 11.88
N ALA A 298 -2.70 -16.22 10.93
CA ALA A 298 -2.17 -17.56 11.15
C ALA A 298 -1.03 -17.60 12.17
N GLU A 299 -0.28 -16.51 12.33
CA GLU A 299 0.83 -16.34 13.27
C GLU A 299 0.44 -15.60 14.55
N GLY A 300 -0.83 -15.28 14.75
CA GLY A 300 -1.33 -14.67 15.98
C GLY A 300 -1.65 -13.18 15.88
N GLY A 301 -1.62 -12.60 14.69
CA GLY A 301 -2.22 -11.30 14.46
C GLY A 301 -1.34 -10.09 14.79
N PRO A 302 -1.94 -8.88 14.90
CA PRO A 302 -1.26 -7.66 15.29
C PRO A 302 -0.50 -7.72 16.63
N GLY A 303 -0.87 -8.63 17.54
CA GLY A 303 -0.15 -8.84 18.80
C GLY A 303 1.30 -9.30 18.64
N ARG A 304 1.71 -9.74 17.43
CA ARG A 304 3.10 -10.05 17.09
C ARG A 304 3.95 -8.84 16.75
N ILE A 305 3.38 -7.66 16.53
CA ILE A 305 4.13 -6.48 16.10
C ILE A 305 4.95 -5.97 17.27
N VAL A 306 6.27 -6.09 17.21
CA VAL A 306 7.17 -5.70 18.30
C VAL A 306 7.92 -4.40 18.03
N TRP A 307 8.01 -3.99 16.77
CA TRP A 307 8.71 -2.76 16.39
C TRP A 307 8.07 -2.11 15.16
N MET A 308 7.93 -0.78 15.20
CA MET A 308 7.48 0.06 14.09
C MET A 308 8.12 1.44 14.17
N PRO A 309 8.46 2.11 13.06
CA PRO A 309 8.90 3.50 13.11
C PRO A 309 7.87 4.36 13.81
N LYS A 310 8.32 5.32 14.63
CA LYS A 310 7.44 6.19 15.40
C LYS A 310 6.41 6.89 14.52
N MET A 311 6.82 7.36 13.34
CA MET A 311 5.91 7.98 12.37
C MET A 311 4.79 7.04 11.91
N LEU A 312 5.08 5.74 11.77
CA LEU A 312 4.10 4.74 11.35
C LEU A 312 3.18 4.38 12.52
N LYS A 313 3.72 4.25 13.74
CA LYS A 313 2.94 4.09 14.97
C LYS A 313 1.94 5.23 15.12
N ASP A 314 2.39 6.47 15.01
CA ASP A 314 1.53 7.65 15.17
C ASP A 314 0.43 7.70 14.08
N GLN A 315 0.72 7.25 12.85
CA GLN A 315 -0.29 7.13 11.79
C GLN A 315 -1.32 6.03 12.05
N MET A 316 -0.89 4.87 12.57
CA MET A 316 -1.76 3.70 12.73
C MET A 316 -2.41 3.60 14.12
N ARG A 317 -1.99 4.43 15.08
CA ARG A 317 -2.33 4.36 16.51
C ARG A 317 -3.80 4.07 16.77
N GLU A 318 -4.68 4.96 16.31
CA GLU A 318 -6.12 4.86 16.57
C GLU A 318 -6.71 3.52 16.11
N ARG A 319 -6.35 3.08 14.90
CA ARG A 319 -6.89 1.82 14.32
C ARG A 319 -6.26 0.59 14.97
N LEU A 320 -4.94 0.62 15.20
CA LEU A 320 -4.22 -0.51 15.77
C LEU A 320 -4.56 -0.72 17.25
N ASP A 321 -4.69 0.34 18.04
CA ASP A 321 -5.12 0.25 19.43
C ASP A 321 -6.57 -0.26 19.52
N ALA A 322 -7.47 0.20 18.64
CA ALA A 322 -8.84 -0.32 18.59
C ALA A 322 -8.88 -1.82 18.27
N THR A 323 -8.10 -2.27 17.28
CA THR A 323 -7.99 -3.69 16.93
C THR A 323 -7.39 -4.51 18.07
N ALA A 324 -6.33 -4.03 18.73
CA ALA A 324 -5.71 -4.74 19.84
C ALA A 324 -6.61 -4.82 21.08
N LEU A 325 -7.38 -3.77 21.37
CA LEU A 325 -8.39 -3.78 22.41
C LEU A 325 -9.46 -4.83 22.13
N GLU A 326 -9.96 -4.90 20.89
CA GLU A 326 -10.98 -5.87 20.51
C GLU A 326 -10.46 -7.31 20.54
N MET A 327 -9.27 -7.56 19.99
CA MET A 327 -8.72 -8.91 19.83
C MET A 327 -8.10 -9.47 21.10
N TYR A 328 -7.46 -8.62 21.90
CA TYR A 328 -6.60 -9.04 23.02
C TYR A 328 -6.96 -8.38 24.35
N GLY A 329 -7.89 -7.42 24.38
CA GLY A 329 -8.22 -6.66 25.58
C GLY A 329 -7.09 -5.72 26.03
N VAL A 330 -6.18 -5.34 25.12
CA VAL A 330 -5.01 -4.50 25.43
C VAL A 330 -5.28 -3.05 25.03
N GLU A 331 -5.31 -2.17 26.01
CA GLU A 331 -5.39 -0.72 25.78
C GLU A 331 -4.00 -0.16 25.44
N ASN A 332 -3.95 0.87 24.58
CA ASN A 332 -2.72 1.56 24.17
C ASN A 332 -1.62 0.59 23.68
N PHE A 333 -1.99 -0.45 22.95
CA PHE A 333 -1.06 -1.47 22.45
C PHE A 333 0.14 -0.86 21.69
N THR A 334 -0.08 0.22 20.93
CA THR A 334 0.98 0.94 20.22
C THR A 334 2.06 1.52 21.14
N ASP A 335 1.80 1.77 22.42
CA ASP A 335 2.81 2.18 23.40
C ASP A 335 3.64 1.00 23.93
N MET A 336 3.26 -0.23 23.62
CA MET A 336 4.00 -1.44 23.93
C MET A 336 4.91 -1.88 22.78
N VAL A 337 4.65 -1.38 21.57
CA VAL A 337 5.47 -1.64 20.37
C VAL A 337 6.69 -0.73 20.38
N ALA A 338 7.89 -1.27 20.24
CA ALA A 338 9.11 -0.47 20.20
C ALA A 338 9.20 0.38 18.92
N ASP A 339 10.08 1.38 18.91
CA ASP A 339 10.40 2.20 17.75
C ASP A 339 11.86 2.64 17.77
N GLU A 340 12.28 3.44 16.79
CA GLU A 340 13.67 3.92 16.67
C GLU A 340 14.14 4.79 17.83
N THR A 341 13.22 5.26 18.71
CA THR A 341 13.59 5.98 19.94
C THR A 341 13.88 5.06 21.11
N VAL A 342 13.53 3.77 20.99
CA VAL A 342 13.76 2.71 21.97
C VAL A 342 14.97 1.86 21.57
N CYS A 343 14.96 1.30 20.35
CA CYS A 343 16.05 0.49 19.84
C CYS A 343 16.11 0.57 18.31
N THR A 344 17.33 0.47 17.76
CA THR A 344 17.54 0.48 16.31
C THR A 344 18.04 -0.86 15.79
N GLU A 345 19.11 -1.43 16.35
CA GLU A 345 19.78 -2.62 15.79
C GLU A 345 19.98 -3.74 16.81
N ASP A 346 19.72 -3.49 18.10
CA ASP A 346 20.02 -4.42 19.18
C ASP A 346 18.76 -5.20 19.61
N PRO A 347 18.69 -6.54 19.35
CA PRO A 347 17.59 -7.37 19.80
C PRO A 347 17.49 -7.49 21.33
N GLU A 348 18.59 -7.33 22.08
CA GLU A 348 18.56 -7.36 23.54
C GLU A 348 17.86 -6.11 24.09
N GLU A 349 18.15 -4.92 23.54
CA GLU A 349 17.42 -3.69 23.88
C GLU A 349 15.92 -3.82 23.60
N LEU A 350 15.57 -4.40 22.45
CA LEU A 350 14.18 -4.70 22.10
C LEU A 350 13.53 -5.60 23.15
N LEU A 351 14.13 -6.76 23.45
CA LEU A 351 13.59 -7.72 24.42
C LEU A 351 13.43 -7.13 25.82
N ASN A 352 14.38 -6.30 26.26
CA ASN A 352 14.31 -5.62 27.55
C ASN A 352 13.10 -4.69 27.63
N TYR A 353 12.89 -3.87 26.58
CA TYR A 353 11.73 -2.98 26.51
C TYR A 353 10.41 -3.76 26.47
N LEU A 354 10.32 -4.80 25.63
CA LEU A 354 9.12 -5.65 25.55
C LEU A 354 8.79 -6.28 26.91
N SER A 355 9.81 -6.65 27.69
CA SER A 355 9.65 -7.20 29.04
C SER A 355 9.18 -6.15 30.04
N GLU A 356 9.73 -4.93 29.99
CA GLU A 356 9.36 -3.81 30.85
C GLU A 356 7.89 -3.41 30.65
N VAL A 357 7.44 -3.31 29.40
CA VAL A 357 6.07 -2.93 29.06
C VAL A 357 5.09 -4.10 29.09
N GLY A 358 5.57 -5.33 29.31
CA GLY A 358 4.73 -6.54 29.36
C GLY A 358 4.06 -6.86 28.02
N HIS A 359 4.80 -6.73 26.91
CA HIS A 359 4.27 -6.90 25.56
C HIS A 359 3.59 -8.28 25.36
N PRO A 360 2.40 -8.36 24.72
CA PRO A 360 1.65 -9.61 24.56
C PRO A 360 2.44 -10.76 23.94
N VAL A 361 3.37 -10.46 23.03
CA VAL A 361 4.23 -11.46 22.37
C VAL A 361 4.94 -12.40 23.34
N LEU A 362 5.28 -11.93 24.55
CA LEU A 362 6.01 -12.71 25.56
C LEU A 362 5.19 -13.87 26.14
N GLY A 363 3.87 -13.81 26.01
CA GLY A 363 2.95 -14.87 26.42
C GLY A 363 2.42 -15.72 25.27
N MET A 364 2.85 -15.45 24.03
CA MET A 364 2.41 -16.19 22.86
C MET A 364 3.29 -17.42 22.62
N GLU A 365 2.70 -18.47 22.05
CA GLU A 365 3.48 -19.62 21.58
C GLU A 365 4.54 -19.16 20.56
N PRO A 366 5.74 -19.75 20.56
CA PRO A 366 6.73 -19.50 19.51
C PRO A 366 6.17 -19.81 18.12
N PHE A 367 6.75 -19.20 17.08
CA PHE A 367 6.41 -19.58 15.71
C PHE A 367 6.72 -21.07 15.46
N ASP A 368 5.80 -21.74 14.77
CA ASP A 368 6.01 -23.10 14.27
C ASP A 368 6.88 -22.99 13.01
N MET A 369 8.20 -23.04 13.19
CA MET A 369 9.23 -22.78 12.17
C MET A 369 9.56 -24.00 11.31
#